data_AF-A0A1Q2TUG3-F1
#
_entry.id   AF-A0A1Q2TUG3-F1
#
_cell.length_a   1.000
_cell.length_b   1.000
_cell.length_c   1.000
_cell.angle_alpha   90.00
_cell.angle_beta   90.00
_cell.angle_gamma   90.00
#
_symmetry.space_group_name_H-M   'P 1'
#
loop_
_entity.id
_entity.type
_entity.pdbx_description
1 polymer ?
#
loop_
_entity_poly.entity_id
_entity_poly.type
_entity_poly.pdbx_seq_one_letter_code
_entity_poly.pdbx_strand_id
1 'polypeptide(L)'
;MQPKFKTRRAWNQAEALLQPAFIRVVDNFRAQLEDSAWSGEYEDIQTPYPGYLLHLKKEGLETSINIWDLCYQICFCEYPTTAIVGNSCEVEIDQSLFEDAGAVDWQRLETKTQRLIEAIFDQLP
;
A
#
# COMPACT_ATOMS: atom_id res chain seq x y z
N MET A 1 -10.41 2.11 3.29
CA MET A 1 -11.70 2.00 2.56
C MET A 1 -11.76 0.58 2.02
N GLN A 2 -12.92 -0.08 1.96
CA GLN A 2 -12.93 -1.50 1.55
C GLN A 2 -13.05 -1.61 0.02
N PRO A 3 -12.09 -2.23 -0.70
CA PRO A 3 -12.20 -2.43 -2.13
C PRO A 3 -13.32 -3.43 -2.46
N LYS A 4 -14.15 -3.10 -3.45
CA LYS A 4 -15.18 -3.96 -4.04
C LYS A 4 -14.77 -4.35 -5.45
N PHE A 5 -14.72 -5.65 -5.72
CA PHE A 5 -14.33 -6.18 -7.01
C PHE A 5 -15.56 -6.56 -7.84
N LYS A 6 -15.60 -6.12 -9.11
CA LYS A 6 -16.70 -6.41 -10.04
C LYS A 6 -16.80 -7.89 -10.45
N THR A 7 -15.68 -8.59 -10.47
CA THR A 7 -15.58 -9.94 -11.06
C THR A 7 -14.74 -10.87 -10.20
N ARG A 8 -15.00 -12.19 -10.32
CA ARG A 8 -14.16 -13.22 -9.69
C ARG A 8 -12.71 -13.17 -10.17
N ARG A 9 -12.49 -12.82 -11.44
CA ARG A 9 -11.16 -12.62 -12.01
C ARG A 9 -10.41 -11.50 -11.29
N ALA A 10 -11.04 -10.34 -11.11
CA ALA A 10 -10.44 -9.21 -10.39
C ALA A 10 -10.11 -9.59 -8.94
N TRP A 11 -10.97 -10.35 -8.28
CA TRP A 11 -10.70 -10.86 -6.93
C TRP A 11 -9.48 -11.79 -6.88
N ASN A 12 -9.38 -12.76 -7.79
CA ASN A 12 -8.20 -13.65 -7.86
C ASN A 12 -6.90 -12.89 -8.15
N GLN A 13 -6.98 -11.87 -9.02
CA GLN A 13 -5.83 -11.01 -9.33
C GLN A 13 -5.41 -10.17 -8.11
N ALA A 14 -6.37 -9.65 -7.34
CA ALA A 14 -6.07 -8.94 -6.10
C ALA A 14 -5.37 -9.86 -5.09
N GLU A 15 -5.84 -11.09 -4.90
CA GLU A 15 -5.17 -12.04 -4.00
C GLU A 15 -3.71 -12.29 -4.41
N ALA A 16 -3.44 -12.43 -5.71
CA ALA A 16 -2.10 -12.62 -6.23
C ALA A 16 -1.18 -11.40 -6.01
N LEU A 17 -1.73 -10.19 -5.96
CA LEU A 17 -0.97 -8.93 -5.83
C LEU A 17 -0.81 -8.44 -4.40
N LEU A 18 -1.82 -8.61 -3.54
CA LEU A 18 -1.83 -7.94 -2.23
C LEU A 18 -0.75 -8.47 -1.28
N GLN A 19 -0.51 -9.78 -1.26
CA GLN A 19 0.56 -10.35 -0.43
C GLN A 19 1.95 -9.84 -0.85
N PRO A 20 2.35 -9.89 -2.13
CA PRO A 20 3.64 -9.37 -2.52
C PRO A 20 3.74 -7.84 -2.42
N ALA A 21 2.66 -7.09 -2.70
CA ALA A 21 2.63 -5.65 -2.49
C ALA A 21 2.90 -5.28 -1.02
N PHE A 22 2.26 -5.98 -0.08
CA PHE A 22 2.50 -5.79 1.35
C PHE A 22 3.96 -5.97 1.73
N ILE A 23 4.59 -7.07 1.27
CA ILE A 23 6.00 -7.34 1.53
C ILE A 23 6.87 -6.22 0.98
N ARG A 24 6.64 -5.78 -0.26
CA ARG A 24 7.44 -4.70 -0.90
C ARG A 24 7.27 -3.37 -0.19
N VAL A 25 6.06 -3.03 0.25
CA VAL A 25 5.78 -1.78 0.96
C VAL A 25 6.56 -1.75 2.28
N VAL A 26 6.44 -2.79 3.10
CA VAL A 26 7.14 -2.86 4.39
C VAL A 26 8.66 -2.84 4.21
N ASP A 27 9.17 -3.54 3.20
CA ASP A 27 10.61 -3.61 2.94
C ASP A 27 11.18 -2.26 2.49
N ASN A 28 10.49 -1.58 1.56
CA ASN A 28 10.90 -0.26 1.10
C ASN A 28 10.81 0.81 2.19
N PHE A 29 9.80 0.75 3.08
CA PHE A 29 9.77 1.63 4.25
C PHE A 29 10.96 1.38 5.17
N ARG A 30 11.30 0.12 5.45
CA ARG A 30 12.47 -0.20 6.26
C ARG A 30 13.73 0.41 5.66
N ALA A 31 13.96 0.20 4.36
CA ALA A 31 15.13 0.72 3.67
C ALA A 31 15.19 2.27 3.72
N GLN A 32 14.08 2.95 3.44
CA GLN A 32 14.03 4.42 3.48
C GLN A 32 14.22 4.97 4.90
N LEU A 33 13.71 4.28 5.92
CA LEU A 33 13.89 4.69 7.32
C LEU A 33 15.34 4.60 7.78
N GLU A 34 16.12 3.64 7.27
CA GLU A 34 17.55 3.48 7.61
C GLU A 34 18.37 4.73 7.23
N ASP A 35 18.01 5.40 6.14
CA ASP A 35 18.70 6.60 5.64
C ASP A 35 18.00 7.92 6.01
N SER A 36 16.90 7.87 6.78
CA SER A 36 16.10 9.06 7.13
C SER A 36 16.26 9.48 8.59
N ALA A 37 15.84 10.72 8.89
CA ALA A 37 15.71 11.20 10.28
C ALA A 37 14.44 10.71 10.98
N TRP A 38 13.56 9.98 10.28
CA TRP A 38 12.32 9.45 10.82
C TRP A 38 12.54 8.06 11.42
N SER A 39 11.89 7.77 12.55
CA SER A 39 11.76 6.41 13.07
C SER A 39 10.37 5.85 12.77
N GLY A 40 10.29 4.55 12.51
CA GLY A 40 9.04 3.85 12.18
C GLY A 40 8.67 2.78 13.20
N GLU A 41 7.42 2.80 13.66
CA GLU A 41 6.84 1.78 14.53
C GLU A 41 5.60 1.18 13.86
N TYR A 42 5.55 -0.15 13.73
CA TYR A 42 4.43 -0.84 13.10
C TYR A 42 3.43 -1.30 14.15
N GLU A 43 2.16 -0.95 13.96
CA GLU A 43 1.04 -1.34 14.82
C GLU A 43 0.02 -2.19 14.05
N ASP A 44 -0.31 -3.36 14.59
CA ASP A 44 -1.41 -4.18 14.11
C ASP A 44 -2.68 -3.86 14.90
N ILE A 45 -3.67 -3.29 14.19
CA ILE A 45 -4.96 -2.89 14.76
C ILE A 45 -5.95 -4.02 14.52
N GLN A 46 -6.46 -4.60 15.59
CA GLN A 46 -7.44 -5.70 15.52
C GLN A 46 -8.90 -5.21 15.65
N THR A 47 -9.13 -4.03 16.22
CA THR A 47 -10.46 -3.48 16.50
C THR A 47 -10.57 -2.01 16.10
N PRO A 48 -11.72 -1.54 15.56
CA PRO A 48 -12.93 -2.30 15.22
C PRO A 48 -12.79 -3.15 13.95
N TYR A 49 -11.76 -2.91 13.13
CA TYR A 49 -11.45 -3.67 11.92
C TYR A 49 -9.93 -3.89 11.81
N PRO A 50 -9.48 -5.02 11.23
CA PRO A 50 -8.08 -5.28 10.97
C PRO A 50 -7.42 -4.16 10.16
N GLY A 51 -6.31 -3.63 10.66
CA GLY A 51 -5.52 -2.58 10.05
C GLY A 51 -4.04 -2.76 10.38
N TYR A 52 -3.17 -2.16 9.56
CA TYR A 52 -1.74 -2.18 9.81
C TYR A 52 -1.19 -0.77 9.59
N LEU A 53 -0.80 -0.12 10.67
CA LEU A 53 -0.32 1.25 10.65
C LEU A 53 1.20 1.29 10.82
N LEU A 54 1.82 2.26 10.15
CA LEU A 54 3.19 2.67 10.38
C LEU A 54 3.17 4.08 10.98
N HIS A 55 3.63 4.20 12.22
CA HIS A 55 3.82 5.47 12.91
C HIS A 55 5.22 5.99 12.65
N LEU A 56 5.31 7.11 11.95
CA LEU A 56 6.54 7.84 11.68
C LEU A 56 6.72 8.94 12.72
N LYS A 57 7.88 8.98 13.39
CA LYS A 57 8.21 9.97 14.42
C LYS A 57 9.54 10.68 14.10
N LYS A 58 9.57 12.01 14.21
CA LYS A 58 10.78 12.84 14.04
C LYS A 58 10.66 14.13 14.87
N GLU A 59 11.55 14.33 15.84
CA GLU A 59 11.67 15.59 16.62
C GLU A 59 10.34 16.20 17.12
N GLY A 60 9.40 15.36 17.58
CA GLY A 60 8.08 15.81 18.07
C GLY A 60 6.98 15.90 17.00
N LEU A 61 7.31 15.65 15.73
CA LEU A 61 6.35 15.37 14.67
C LEU A 61 5.99 13.88 14.68
N GLU A 62 4.72 13.59 14.46
CA GLU A 62 4.18 12.25 14.32
C GLU A 62 3.21 12.19 13.15
N THR A 63 3.36 11.18 12.29
CA THR A 63 2.46 10.93 11.16
C THR A 63 2.20 9.43 11.08
N SER A 64 0.96 9.02 10.85
CA SER A 64 0.57 7.62 10.77
C SER A 64 0.08 7.28 9.37
N ILE A 65 0.55 6.16 8.84
CA ILE A 65 0.26 5.71 7.48
C ILE A 65 -0.37 4.32 7.54
N ASN A 66 -1.47 4.12 6.80
CA ASN A 66 -2.09 2.80 6.66
C ASN A 66 -1.44 2.00 5.53
N ILE A 67 -0.76 0.91 5.88
CA ILE A 67 -0.03 0.07 4.92
C ILE A 67 -0.97 -0.59 3.91
N TRP A 68 -2.18 -0.97 4.32
CA TRP A 68 -3.16 -1.56 3.39
C TRP A 68 -3.63 -0.55 2.34
N ASP A 69 -3.85 0.71 2.72
CA ASP A 69 -4.23 1.74 1.75
C ASP A 69 -3.12 2.00 0.73
N LEU A 70 -1.84 1.85 1.10
CA LEU A 70 -0.74 1.90 0.13
C LEU A 70 -0.72 0.69 -0.80
N CYS A 71 -0.93 -0.52 -0.27
CA CYS A 71 -1.05 -1.72 -1.08
C CYS A 71 -2.17 -1.56 -2.14
N TYR A 72 -3.30 -0.96 -1.76
CA TYR A 72 -4.40 -0.68 -2.68
C TYR A 72 -4.04 0.38 -3.73
N GLN A 73 -3.34 1.46 -3.36
CA GLN A 73 -2.83 2.45 -4.32
C GLN A 73 -1.85 1.85 -5.33
N ILE A 74 -1.07 0.85 -4.91
CA ILE A 74 -0.19 0.13 -5.81
C ILE A 74 -0.99 -0.81 -6.71
N CYS A 75 -1.89 -1.63 -6.15
CA CYS A 75 -2.53 -2.72 -6.89
C CYS A 75 -3.69 -2.28 -7.79
N PHE A 76 -4.35 -1.14 -7.49
CA PHE A 76 -5.58 -0.73 -8.14
C PHE A 76 -5.42 0.58 -8.91
N CYS A 77 -6.19 0.72 -9.98
CA CYS A 77 -6.30 1.96 -10.74
C CYS A 77 -7.04 3.02 -9.92
N GLU A 78 -6.47 4.22 -9.84
CA GLU A 78 -7.11 5.42 -9.28
C GLU A 78 -7.68 5.25 -7.85
N TYR A 79 -7.07 4.38 -7.03
CA TYR A 79 -7.51 4.19 -5.65
C TYR A 79 -7.31 5.48 -4.83
N PRO A 80 -8.38 6.05 -4.24
CA PRO A 80 -8.28 7.34 -3.57
C PRO A 80 -7.54 7.23 -2.23
N THR A 81 -6.68 8.21 -1.98
CA THR A 81 -5.82 8.32 -0.79
C THR A 81 -6.62 8.66 0.49
N THR A 82 -7.82 9.23 0.35
CA THR A 82 -8.69 9.66 1.46
C THR A 82 -9.80 8.66 1.71
N ALA A 83 -9.41 7.52 2.26
CA ALA A 83 -10.34 6.48 2.65
C ALA A 83 -11.11 6.85 3.94
N ILE A 84 -12.40 7.19 3.82
CA ILE A 84 -13.29 7.21 4.99
C ILE A 84 -13.56 5.75 5.42
N VAL A 85 -13.21 5.42 6.66
CA VAL A 85 -13.48 4.11 7.26
C VAL A 85 -14.98 3.83 7.21
N GLY A 86 -15.36 2.65 6.68
CA GLY A 86 -16.76 2.24 6.52
C GLY A 86 -17.36 2.49 5.14
N ASN A 87 -16.67 3.21 4.24
CA ASN A 87 -17.09 3.29 2.84
C ASN A 87 -16.45 2.16 2.01
N SER A 88 -17.20 1.67 1.02
CA SER A 88 -16.74 0.69 0.06
C SER A 88 -16.59 1.36 -1.30
N CYS A 89 -15.47 1.14 -1.98
CA CYS A 89 -15.24 1.69 -3.32
C CYS A 89 -15.02 0.57 -4.30
N GLU A 90 -15.66 0.69 -5.45
CA GLU A 90 -15.44 -0.21 -6.57
C GLU A 90 -14.06 0.08 -7.16
N VAL A 91 -13.24 -0.95 -7.26
CA VAL A 91 -11.85 -0.81 -7.71
C VAL A 91 -11.61 -1.67 -8.95
N GLU A 92 -10.69 -1.20 -9.79
CA GLU A 92 -10.19 -1.94 -10.93
C GLU A 92 -8.73 -2.31 -10.70
N ILE A 93 -8.38 -3.57 -11.01
CA ILE A 93 -7.00 -4.04 -10.88
C ILE A 93 -6.14 -3.37 -11.94
N ASP A 94 -4.99 -2.86 -11.52
CA ASP A 94 -3.99 -2.36 -12.45
C ASP A 94 -3.39 -3.53 -13.26
N GLN A 95 -3.91 -3.72 -14.46
CA GLN A 95 -3.48 -4.80 -15.36
C GLN A 95 -2.03 -4.63 -15.80
N SER A 96 -1.43 -3.44 -15.66
CA SER A 96 -0.03 -3.23 -15.98
C SER A 96 0.93 -3.98 -15.04
N LEU A 97 0.45 -4.44 -13.88
CA LEU A 97 1.19 -5.25 -12.91
C LEU A 97 1.22 -6.74 -13.25
N PHE A 98 0.66 -7.15 -14.39
CA PHE A 98 0.73 -8.52 -14.86
C PHE A 98 1.50 -8.60 -16.18
N GLU A 99 2.25 -9.69 -16.33
CA GLU A 99 2.84 -10.11 -17.58
C GLU A 99 1.76 -10.65 -18.53
N ASP A 100 2.09 -10.79 -19.81
CA ASP A 100 1.16 -11.33 -20.83
C ASP A 100 0.66 -12.75 -20.48
N ALA A 101 1.44 -13.53 -19.72
CA ALA A 101 1.08 -14.86 -19.22
C ALA A 101 0.08 -14.83 -18.04
N GLY A 102 -0.24 -13.65 -17.51
CA GLY A 102 -1.10 -13.47 -16.34
C GLY A 102 -0.40 -13.66 -14.99
N ALA A 103 0.93 -13.85 -14.98
CA ALA A 103 1.75 -13.81 -13.77
C ALA A 103 1.99 -12.36 -13.33
N VAL A 104 2.31 -12.15 -12.05
CA VAL A 104 2.64 -10.82 -11.52
C VAL A 104 3.99 -10.35 -12.06
N ASP A 105 4.03 -9.15 -12.62
CA ASP A 105 5.27 -8.45 -12.99
C ASP A 105 5.90 -7.85 -11.73
N TRP A 106 6.85 -8.59 -11.16
CA TRP A 106 7.54 -8.22 -9.93
C TRP A 106 8.33 -6.92 -10.03
N GLN A 107 8.89 -6.63 -11.21
CA GLN A 107 9.71 -5.44 -11.41
C GLN A 107 8.83 -4.19 -11.46
N ARG A 108 7.68 -4.26 -12.14
CA ARG A 108 6.70 -3.16 -12.14
C ARG A 108 6.10 -2.92 -10.77
N LEU A 109 5.79 -4.00 -10.05
CA LEU A 109 5.29 -3.90 -8.67
C LEU A 109 6.29 -3.17 -7.77
N GLU A 110 7.58 -3.56 -7.82
CA GLU A 110 8.65 -2.91 -7.06
C GLU A 110 8.79 -1.43 -7.47
N THR A 111 8.87 -1.14 -8.77
CA THR A 111 9.04 0.22 -9.28
C THR A 111 7.89 1.14 -8.84
N LYS A 112 6.66 0.64 -8.87
CA LYS A 112 5.48 1.41 -8.41
C LYS A 112 5.51 1.63 -6.89
N THR A 113 5.98 0.63 -6.14
CA THR A 113 6.15 0.70 -4.69
C THR A 113 7.19 1.75 -4.29
N GLN A 114 8.37 1.72 -4.90
CA GLN A 114 9.46 2.68 -4.67
C GLN A 114 8.99 4.11 -4.91
N ARG A 115 8.40 4.38 -6.08
CA ARG A 115 7.88 5.72 -6.42
C ARG A 115 6.86 6.23 -5.43
N LEU A 116 5.96 5.37 -4.95
CA LEU A 116 4.95 5.77 -3.98
C LEU A 116 5.59 6.13 -2.64
N ILE A 117 6.54 5.33 -2.16
CA ILE A 117 7.21 5.55 -0.88
C ILE A 117 8.12 6.78 -0.93
N GLU A 118 8.90 6.95 -2.00
CA GLU A 118 9.69 8.16 -2.24
C GLU A 118 8.79 9.42 -2.18
N ALA A 119 7.66 9.40 -2.90
CA ALA A 119 6.71 10.52 -2.89
C ALA A 119 6.09 10.78 -1.52
N ILE A 120 5.92 9.76 -0.66
CA ILE A 120 5.47 9.93 0.72
C ILE A 120 6.54 10.65 1.53
N PHE A 121 7.80 10.19 1.47
CA PHE A 121 8.90 10.81 2.21
C PHE A 121 9.16 12.26 1.79
N ASP A 122 9.01 12.57 0.49
CA ASP A 122 9.09 13.94 -0.03
C ASP A 122 8.00 14.87 0.51
N GLN A 123 6.86 14.32 0.95
CA GLN A 123 5.72 15.07 1.50
C GLN A 123 5.71 15.11 3.03
N LEU A 124 6.64 14.43 3.70
CA LEU A 124 6.74 14.46 5.15
C LEU A 124 7.20 15.85 5.65
N PRO A 125 6.67 16.34 6.78
CA PRO A 125 6.97 17.67 7.31
C PRO A 125 8.39 17.83 7.90
#